data_AF-A0A8K0IVL7-F1
#
_entry.id   AF-A0A8K0IVL7-F1
#
_cell.length_a   1.000
_cell.length_b   1.000
_cell.length_c   1.000
_cell.angle_alpha   90.00
_cell.angle_beta   90.00
_cell.angle_gamma   90.00
#
_symmetry.space_group_name_H-M   'P 1'
#
loop_
_entity.id
_entity.type
_entity.pdbx_description
1 polymer ?
#
loop_
_entity_poly.entity_id
_entity_poly.type
_entity_poly.pdbx_seq_one_letter_code
_entity_poly.pdbx_strand_id
1 'polypeptide(L)'
;MAHSAPASPVDHVGGSSGTVFAWDLRLQQQPILLSGVSLNETTQTISESEVWEVQYDSYTHSSNINSAPSTRILPIMMCSEDGILAVLEQGEEPIELLAENCAINAFDIDPQNPSDVICGLEWESIGILTRSRETVARY
;
A
#
# COMPACT_ATOMS: atom_id res chain seq x y z
N MET A 1 7.82 16.24 21.19
CA MET A 1 6.50 15.66 21.49
C MET A 1 6.18 14.76 20.31
N ALA A 2 6.41 13.45 20.45
CA ALA A 2 6.13 12.50 19.37
C ALA A 2 4.61 12.34 19.29
N HIS A 3 4.00 12.87 18.23
CA HIS A 3 2.61 12.54 17.92
C HIS A 3 2.62 11.11 17.39
N SER A 4 2.24 10.15 18.23
CA SER A 4 1.86 8.82 17.73
C SER A 4 0.69 9.03 16.77
N ALA A 5 0.82 8.55 15.53
CA ALA A 5 -0.34 8.44 14.65
C ALA A 5 -1.49 7.77 15.44
N PRO A 6 -2.73 8.28 15.37
CA PRO A 6 -3.84 7.59 15.99
C PRO A 6 -3.85 6.15 15.46
N ALA A 7 -3.91 5.17 16.37
CA ALA A 7 -4.03 3.77 15.97
C ALA A 7 -5.23 3.65 15.02
N SER A 8 -4.94 3.40 13.75
CA SER A 8 -6.00 3.19 12.77
C SER A 8 -6.78 1.96 13.21
N PRO A 9 -8.12 1.99 13.20
CA PRO A 9 -8.93 0.83 13.59
C PRO A 9 -8.96 -0.24 12.49
N VAL A 10 -7.96 -0.25 11.61
CA VAL A 10 -7.87 -1.15 10.47
C VAL A 10 -6.50 -1.84 10.53
N ASP A 11 -6.51 -3.16 10.37
CA ASP A 11 -5.30 -3.95 10.20
C ASP A 11 -5.16 -4.37 8.73
N HIS A 12 -3.93 -4.53 8.26
CA HIS A 12 -3.62 -4.94 6.90
C HIS A 12 -2.72 -6.16 6.90
N VAL A 13 -2.94 -7.07 5.96
CA VAL A 13 -2.13 -8.27 5.80
C VAL A 13 -1.85 -8.53 4.32
N GLY A 14 -0.59 -8.81 4.01
CA GLY A 14 -0.14 -9.34 2.73
C GLY A 14 -0.21 -10.87 2.71
N GLY A 15 -0.38 -11.44 1.53
CA GLY A 15 -0.40 -12.88 1.29
C GLY A 15 0.27 -13.25 -0.03
N SER A 16 0.11 -14.50 -0.45
CA SER A 16 0.63 -14.96 -1.74
C SER A 16 -0.17 -14.39 -2.92
N SER A 17 0.42 -14.42 -4.12
CA SER A 17 -0.21 -13.99 -5.37
C SER A 17 -0.69 -12.53 -5.35
N GLY A 18 0.10 -11.64 -4.76
CA GLY A 18 -0.20 -10.22 -4.64
C GLY A 18 -1.41 -9.90 -3.77
N THR A 19 -1.87 -10.85 -2.95
CA THR A 19 -3.11 -10.68 -2.20
C THR A 19 -2.90 -9.75 -1.01
N VAL A 20 -3.77 -8.75 -0.86
CA VAL A 20 -3.79 -7.85 0.29
C VAL A 20 -5.21 -7.70 0.82
N PHE A 21 -5.37 -7.90 2.12
CA PHE A 21 -6.63 -7.70 2.82
C PHE A 21 -6.52 -6.58 3.86
N ALA A 22 -7.63 -5.86 4.04
CA ALA A 22 -7.87 -5.00 5.18
C ALA A 22 -8.92 -5.61 6.12
N TRP A 23 -8.74 -5.40 7.42
CA TRP A 23 -9.67 -5.80 8.46
C TRP A 23 -10.10 -4.59 9.29
N ASP A 24 -11.31 -4.09 9.05
CA ASP A 24 -11.87 -2.97 9.82
C ASP A 24 -12.44 -3.45 11.15
N LEU A 25 -11.74 -3.13 12.25
CA LEU A 25 -12.10 -3.49 13.62
C LEU A 25 -13.39 -2.82 14.11
N ARG A 26 -13.92 -1.82 13.39
CA ARG A 26 -15.20 -1.16 13.72
C ARG A 26 -16.38 -1.94 13.17
N LEU A 27 -16.20 -2.60 12.02
CA LEU A 27 -17.25 -3.32 11.32
C LEU A 27 -17.25 -4.81 11.70
N GLN A 28 -16.05 -5.42 11.85
CA GLN A 28 -15.83 -6.82 12.25
C GLN A 28 -16.72 -7.85 11.52
N GLN A 29 -17.03 -7.62 10.23
CA GLN A 29 -17.91 -8.53 9.48
C GLN A 29 -17.14 -9.48 8.57
N GLN A 30 -16.29 -8.94 7.69
CA GLN A 30 -15.57 -9.70 6.67
C GLN A 30 -14.28 -8.98 6.26
N PRO A 31 -13.25 -9.72 5.80
CA PRO A 31 -12.06 -9.08 5.27
C PRO A 31 -12.40 -8.36 3.96
N ILE A 32 -11.78 -7.20 3.76
CA ILE A 32 -11.93 -6.38 2.57
C ILE A 32 -10.73 -6.69 1.67
N LEU A 33 -10.98 -7.22 0.47
CA LEU A 33 -9.93 -7.46 -0.52
C LEU A 33 -9.52 -6.13 -1.14
N LEU A 34 -8.22 -5.80 -1.08
CA LEU A 34 -7.63 -4.60 -1.68
C LEU A 34 -6.84 -4.90 -2.97
N SER A 35 -6.18 -6.06 -3.01
CA SER A 35 -5.49 -6.60 -4.19
C SER A 35 -5.59 -8.12 -4.13
N GLY A 36 -5.73 -8.79 -5.27
CA GLY A 36 -5.91 -10.24 -5.33
C GLY A 36 -6.94 -10.70 -6.35
N VAL A 37 -7.08 -12.03 -6.48
CA VAL A 37 -8.10 -12.63 -7.34
C VAL A 37 -9.42 -12.72 -6.57
N SER A 38 -10.42 -11.95 -6.99
CA SER A 38 -11.79 -12.07 -6.48
C SER A 38 -12.52 -13.24 -7.14
N LEU A 39 -13.42 -13.90 -6.39
CA LEU A 39 -14.30 -14.98 -6.89
C LEU A 39 -15.18 -14.56 -8.09
N ASN A 40 -15.28 -13.25 -8.37
CA ASN A 40 -16.11 -12.68 -9.42
C ASN A 40 -15.31 -12.20 -10.66
N GLU A 41 -14.10 -12.75 -10.88
CA GLU A 41 -13.30 -12.67 -12.12
C GLU A 41 -12.70 -11.31 -12.52
N THR A 42 -12.77 -10.28 -11.68
CA THR A 42 -11.97 -9.04 -11.88
C THR A 42 -10.64 -9.19 -11.15
N THR A 43 -9.58 -9.49 -11.88
CA THR A 43 -8.19 -9.53 -11.38
C THR A 43 -7.66 -8.11 -11.25
N GLN A 44 -7.46 -7.64 -10.02
CA GLN A 44 -6.73 -6.40 -9.70
C GLN A 44 -5.42 -6.74 -8.99
N THR A 45 -4.65 -7.68 -9.55
CA THR A 45 -3.37 -8.12 -8.97
C THR A 45 -2.23 -7.37 -9.63
N ILE A 46 -1.53 -6.55 -8.86
CA ILE A 46 -0.32 -5.84 -9.32
C ILE A 46 0.96 -6.69 -9.22
N SER A 47 0.87 -7.80 -8.49
CA SER A 47 1.96 -8.76 -8.28
C SER A 47 1.37 -10.17 -8.31
N GLU A 48 2.13 -11.14 -8.83
CA GLU A 48 1.77 -12.56 -8.81
C GLU A 48 2.55 -13.34 -7.73
N SER A 49 3.38 -12.66 -6.95
CA SER A 49 4.28 -13.24 -5.95
C SER A 49 3.82 -13.02 -4.50
N GLU A 50 4.66 -13.34 -3.51
CA GLU A 50 4.38 -13.00 -2.12
C GLU A 50 4.43 -11.48 -1.87
N VAL A 51 3.48 -10.98 -1.09
CA VAL A 51 3.52 -9.64 -0.49
C VAL A 51 4.26 -9.74 0.83
N TRP A 52 5.34 -9.00 0.97
CA TRP A 52 6.22 -9.10 2.14
C TRP A 52 5.98 -8.02 3.18
N GLU A 53 5.63 -6.81 2.75
CA GLU A 53 5.32 -5.73 3.66
C GLU A 53 4.13 -4.90 3.16
N VAL A 54 3.32 -4.44 4.11
CA VAL A 54 2.18 -3.55 3.87
C VAL A 54 2.18 -2.46 4.93
N GLN A 55 2.13 -1.20 4.51
CA GLN A 55 2.08 -0.05 5.41
C GLN A 55 1.03 0.96 4.95
N TYR A 56 0.58 1.83 5.86
CA TYR A 56 -0.26 2.96 5.50
C TYR A 56 0.47 3.95 4.61
N ASP A 57 -0.16 4.37 3.51
CA ASP A 57 0.39 5.43 2.68
C ASP A 57 -0.03 6.81 3.23
N SER A 58 0.89 7.45 3.94
CA SER A 58 0.66 8.77 4.52
C SER A 58 0.79 9.94 3.53
N TYR A 59 1.14 9.68 2.26
CA TYR A 59 1.28 10.73 1.23
C TYR A 59 -0.05 11.29 0.76
N THR A 60 -1.02 10.41 0.51
CA THR A 60 -2.39 10.77 0.10
C THR A 60 -3.26 11.21 1.28
N HIS A 61 -2.78 11.03 2.52
CA HIS A 61 -3.46 11.38 3.76
C HIS A 61 -3.85 12.87 3.85
N SER A 62 -3.15 13.77 3.15
CA SER A 62 -3.38 15.22 3.29
C SER A 62 -4.55 15.78 2.46
N SER A 63 -4.98 15.12 1.38
CA SER A 63 -5.94 15.72 0.42
C SER A 63 -7.38 15.23 0.56
N ASN A 64 -7.64 14.04 1.12
CA ASN A 64 -8.97 13.39 1.04
C ASN A 64 -9.70 13.12 2.38
N ILE A 65 -9.07 13.38 3.53
CA ILE A 65 -9.67 13.04 4.85
C ILE A 65 -10.94 13.82 5.17
N ASN A 66 -11.06 15.06 4.68
CA ASN A 66 -12.22 15.90 4.99
C ASN A 66 -13.47 15.55 4.17
N SER A 67 -13.36 14.66 3.18
CA SER A 67 -14.47 14.26 2.29
C SER A 67 -14.75 12.76 2.25
N ALA A 68 -13.85 11.92 2.75
CA ALA A 68 -14.03 10.48 2.74
C ALA A 68 -15.02 10.00 3.82
N PRO A 69 -15.89 9.02 3.52
CA PRO A 69 -16.75 8.42 4.54
C PRO A 69 -15.89 7.73 5.59
N SER A 70 -16.31 7.81 6.86
CA SER A 70 -15.60 7.21 8.01
C SER A 70 -15.23 5.72 7.79
N THR A 71 -15.98 5.00 6.95
CA THR A 71 -15.81 3.57 6.67
C THR A 71 -14.82 3.24 5.54
N ARG A 72 -14.28 4.21 4.80
CA ARG A 72 -13.30 3.92 3.73
C ARG A 72 -11.96 3.54 4.35
N ILE A 73 -11.33 2.51 3.80
CA ILE A 73 -9.96 2.13 4.17
C ILE A 73 -8.98 3.14 3.57
N LEU A 74 -8.07 3.65 4.41
CA LEU A 74 -7.03 4.56 3.94
C LEU A 74 -6.10 3.85 2.94
N PRO A 75 -5.54 4.56 1.95
CA PRO A 75 -4.59 3.97 1.03
C PRO A 75 -3.41 3.33 1.76
N ILE A 76 -2.93 2.22 1.20
CA ILE A 76 -1.77 1.49 1.71
C ILE A 76 -0.72 1.36 0.62
N MET A 77 0.53 1.18 1.03
CA MET A 77 1.63 0.79 0.18
C MET A 77 2.01 -0.66 0.47
N MET A 78 2.41 -1.41 -0.55
CA MET A 78 2.92 -2.76 -0.42
C MET A 78 4.21 -2.97 -1.21
N CYS A 79 5.02 -3.92 -0.78
CA CYS A 79 6.12 -4.46 -1.57
C CYS A 79 6.06 -5.99 -1.70
N SER A 80 6.69 -6.52 -2.74
CA SER A 80 6.60 -7.93 -3.10
C SER A 80 7.93 -8.58 -3.50
N GLU A 81 7.91 -9.90 -3.49
CA GLU A 81 9.02 -10.76 -3.94
C GLU A 81 9.40 -10.52 -5.42
N ASP A 82 8.45 -10.21 -6.30
CA ASP A 82 8.72 -9.91 -7.71
C ASP A 82 9.20 -8.48 -7.98
N GLY A 83 9.51 -7.71 -6.93
CA GLY A 83 10.16 -6.41 -7.04
C GLY A 83 9.23 -5.24 -7.23
N ILE A 84 7.93 -5.40 -6.94
CA ILE A 84 6.93 -4.35 -7.11
C ILE A 84 6.79 -3.55 -5.81
N LEU A 85 6.74 -2.23 -5.93
CA LEU A 85 6.23 -1.31 -4.91
C LEU A 85 4.98 -0.63 -5.46
N ALA A 86 3.87 -0.70 -4.73
CA ALA A 86 2.59 -0.19 -5.21
C ALA A 86 1.74 0.46 -4.13
N VAL A 87 0.85 1.36 -4.54
CA VAL A 87 -0.22 1.92 -3.70
C VAL A 87 -1.55 1.23 -4.05
N LEU A 88 -2.29 0.83 -3.02
CA LEU A 88 -3.63 0.26 -3.14
C LEU A 88 -4.64 1.18 -2.46
N GLU A 89 -5.72 1.51 -3.16
CA GLU A 89 -6.90 2.20 -2.60
C GLU A 89 -8.16 1.35 -2.84
N GLN A 90 -9.05 1.32 -1.85
CA GLN A 90 -10.26 0.52 -1.92
C GLN A 90 -11.16 0.94 -3.09
N GLY A 91 -11.32 0.03 -4.06
CA GLY A 91 -12.20 0.22 -5.22
C GLY A 91 -11.56 0.98 -6.38
N GLU A 92 -10.27 1.30 -6.29
CA GLU A 92 -9.48 1.92 -7.35
C GLU A 92 -8.47 0.90 -7.92
N GLU A 93 -7.94 1.17 -9.11
CA GLU A 93 -6.87 0.33 -9.68
C GLU A 93 -5.55 0.51 -8.93
N PRO A 94 -4.78 -0.56 -8.68
CA PRO A 94 -3.45 -0.46 -8.08
C PRO A 94 -2.51 0.47 -8.85
N ILE A 95 -1.74 1.29 -8.14
CA ILE A 95 -0.76 2.20 -8.73
C ILE A 95 0.64 1.65 -8.50
N GLU A 96 1.29 1.20 -9.57
CA GLU A 96 2.70 0.81 -9.55
C GLU A 96 3.59 2.05 -9.40
N LEU A 97 4.44 2.06 -8.38
CA LEU A 97 5.38 3.13 -8.10
C LEU A 97 6.80 2.81 -8.58
N LEU A 98 7.20 1.54 -8.41
CA LEU A 98 8.51 1.03 -8.77
C LEU A 98 8.39 -0.45 -9.14
N ALA A 99 9.15 -0.87 -10.15
CA ALA A 99 9.35 -2.26 -10.51
C ALA A 99 10.86 -2.51 -10.65
N GLU A 100 11.41 -3.28 -9.73
CA GLU A 100 12.80 -3.72 -9.73
C GLU A 100 12.94 -5.12 -10.35
N ASN A 101 14.13 -5.46 -10.84
CA ASN A 101 14.41 -6.82 -11.36
C ASN A 101 14.73 -7.83 -10.25
N CYS A 102 14.49 -7.46 -9.00
CA CYS A 102 14.78 -8.23 -7.81
C CYS A 102 13.80 -7.87 -6.71
N ALA A 103 13.66 -8.73 -5.71
CA ALA A 103 12.69 -8.53 -4.66
C ALA A 103 12.89 -7.23 -3.86
N ILE A 104 11.77 -6.63 -3.45
CA ILE A 104 11.75 -5.56 -2.46
C ILE A 104 11.37 -6.18 -1.11
N ASN A 105 12.38 -6.40 -0.27
CA ASN A 105 12.29 -7.06 1.03
C ASN A 105 11.49 -6.28 2.08
N ALA A 106 11.61 -4.96 2.03
CA ALA A 106 10.99 -4.05 2.97
C ALA A 106 10.97 -2.64 2.40
N PHE A 107 10.20 -1.74 2.99
CA PHE A 107 10.27 -0.31 2.69
C PHE A 107 9.96 0.55 3.92
N ASP A 108 10.30 1.84 3.84
CA ASP A 108 9.91 2.84 4.84
C ASP A 108 9.53 4.15 4.14
N ILE A 109 8.47 4.79 4.64
CA ILE A 109 7.96 6.07 4.12
C ILE A 109 8.42 7.17 5.06
N ASP A 110 9.10 8.20 4.55
CA ASP A 110 9.58 9.29 5.39
C ASP A 110 8.39 10.01 6.07
N PRO A 111 8.31 10.00 7.42
CA PRO A 111 7.19 10.62 8.14
C PRO A 111 7.19 12.15 8.05
N GLN A 112 8.31 12.79 7.71
CA GLN A 112 8.44 14.23 7.52
C GLN A 112 8.18 14.65 6.08
N ASN A 113 8.54 13.80 5.12
CA ASN A 113 8.25 13.99 3.70
C ASN A 113 7.74 12.69 3.07
N PRO A 114 6.44 12.37 3.19
CA PRO A 114 5.89 11.10 2.69
C PRO A 114 6.09 10.86 1.19
N SER A 115 6.52 11.87 0.42
CA SER A 115 6.91 11.69 -0.97
C SER A 115 8.11 10.75 -1.10
N ASP A 116 9.01 10.74 -0.13
CA ASP A 116 10.24 9.96 -0.16
C ASP A 116 10.02 8.59 0.49
N VAL A 117 10.43 7.54 -0.23
CA VAL A 117 10.32 6.14 0.17
C VAL A 117 11.68 5.48 -0.02
N ILE A 118 12.11 4.72 0.99
CA ILE A 118 13.33 3.90 0.93
C ILE A 118 12.91 2.45 0.85
N CYS A 119 13.49 1.69 -0.09
CA CYS A 119 13.24 0.27 -0.27
C CYS A 119 14.50 -0.52 0.10
N GLY A 120 14.35 -1.58 0.89
CA GLY A 120 15.36 -2.63 1.04
C GLY A 120 15.23 -3.63 -0.10
N LEU A 121 16.22 -3.69 -0.98
CA LEU A 121 16.23 -4.60 -2.13
C LEU A 121 16.97 -5.89 -1.78
N GLU A 122 16.96 -6.88 -2.66
CA GLU A 122 17.89 -8.00 -2.58
C GLU A 122 19.36 -7.53 -2.63
N TRP A 123 20.28 -8.42 -2.24
CA TRP A 123 21.72 -8.21 -2.36
C TRP A 123 22.25 -7.04 -1.54
N GLU A 124 21.68 -6.82 -0.35
CA GLU A 124 22.11 -5.78 0.60
C GLU A 124 22.09 -4.36 -0.01
N SER A 125 21.19 -4.15 -0.98
CA SER A 125 21.05 -2.90 -1.72
C SER A 125 19.83 -2.11 -1.27
N ILE A 126 19.83 -0.79 -1.54
CA ILE A 126 18.71 0.10 -1.22
C ILE A 126 18.24 0.84 -2.47
N GLY A 127 16.92 1.00 -2.58
CA GLY A 127 16.26 1.87 -3.55
C GLY A 127 15.77 3.14 -2.87
N ILE A 128 15.80 4.27 -3.57
CA ILE A 128 15.24 5.53 -3.09
C ILE A 128 14.28 6.04 -4.16
N LEU A 129 13.03 6.25 -3.77
CA LEU A 129 11.96 6.75 -4.63
C LEU A 129 11.43 8.07 -4.07
N THR A 130 11.42 9.12 -4.90
CA THR A 130 10.67 10.35 -4.62
C THR A 130 9.43 10.40 -5.50
N ARG A 131 8.25 10.32 -4.87
CA ARG A 131 6.95 10.32 -5.55
C ARG A 131 6.58 11.72 -6.02
N SER A 132 6.26 11.83 -7.31
CA SER A 132 5.75 13.08 -7.88
C SER A 132 4.25 13.24 -7.63
N ARG A 133 3.80 14.47 -7.38
CA ARG A 133 2.37 14.77 -7.17
C ARG A 133 1.52 14.51 -8.42
N GLU A 134 2.14 14.49 -9.60
CA GLU A 134 1.47 14.23 -10.88
C GLU A 134 1.20 12.76 -11.14
N THR A 135 1.98 11.85 -10.54
CA THR A 135 1.75 10.40 -10.64
C THR A 135 0.49 9.99 -9.89
N VAL A 136 0.14 10.71 -8.82
CA VAL A 136 -1.03 10.42 -7.97
C VAL A 136 -2.27 11.23 -8.37
N ALA A 137 -2.12 12.35 -9.07
CA ALA A 137 -3.23 13.24 -9.45
C ALA A 137 -3.87 12.95 -10.82
N ARG A 138 -3.48 11.84 -11.50
CA ARG A 138 -3.97 11.51 -12.85
C ARG A 138 -5.10 10.49 -12.93
N TYR A 139 -5.68 10.09 -11.80
CA TYR A 139 -6.83 9.19 -11.76
C TYR A 139 -7.85 9.68 -10.73
#